data_AF-A0A258GCT3-F1
#
_entry.id   AF-A0A258GCT3-F1
#
_cell.length_a   1.000
_cell.length_b   1.000
_cell.length_c   1.000
_cell.angle_alpha   90.00
_cell.angle_beta   90.00
_cell.angle_gamma   90.00
#
_symmetry.space_group_name_H-M   'P 1'
#
loop_
_entity.id
_entity.type
_entity.pdbx_description
1 polymer ?
#
loop_
_entity_poly.entity_id
_entity_poly.type
_entity_poly.pdbx_seq_one_letter_code
_entity_poly.pdbx_strand_id
1 'polypeptide(L)'
;MIFAESQHELVEKLQEKLDQNTGLFVRISADEYSEGGWNVTDSITLAKELKKGGVDLIDVSSGGNIHGARIEVKDSYQVPFAEAIKKEAEIKTGAVGLIYTIDQAEGVLRENQADLIFMGRALLRDPYLPTRGALENGEKCFYPPQYERAMKK
;
A
#
# COMPACT_ATOMS: atom_id res chain seq x y z
N MET A 1 -2.30 -23.61 6.63
CA MET A 1 -3.73 -23.74 6.30
C MET A 1 -4.66 -23.16 7.38
N ILE A 2 -4.38 -23.34 8.69
CA ILE A 2 -5.26 -22.88 9.80
C ILE A 2 -5.47 -21.34 9.85
N PHE A 3 -4.49 -20.53 9.46
CA PHE A 3 -4.61 -19.07 9.53
C PHE A 3 -5.52 -18.46 8.45
N ALA A 4 -5.63 -19.09 7.27
CA ALA A 4 -6.42 -18.56 6.17
C ALA A 4 -7.93 -18.64 6.45
N GLU A 5 -8.39 -19.71 7.10
CA GLU A 5 -9.82 -19.88 7.47
C GLU A 5 -10.31 -18.76 8.39
N SER A 6 -9.49 -18.35 9.38
CA SER A 6 -9.85 -17.24 10.28
C SER A 6 -9.92 -15.88 9.60
N GLN A 7 -9.09 -15.64 8.58
CA GLN A 7 -9.08 -14.36 7.86
C GLN A 7 -10.24 -14.27 6.88
N HIS A 8 -10.59 -15.38 6.23
CA HIS A 8 -11.76 -15.46 5.35
C HIS A 8 -13.05 -15.19 6.13
N GLU A 9 -13.24 -15.85 7.26
CA GLU A 9 -14.42 -15.65 8.12
C GLU A 9 -14.55 -14.19 8.58
N LEU A 10 -13.43 -13.53 8.90
CA LEU A 10 -13.44 -12.12 9.27
C LEU A 10 -13.82 -11.23 8.09
N VAL A 11 -13.26 -11.47 6.90
CA VAL A 11 -13.56 -10.70 5.69
C VAL A 11 -15.04 -10.83 5.32
N GLU A 12 -15.61 -12.04 5.36
CA GLU A 12 -17.04 -12.27 5.10
C GLU A 12 -17.92 -11.47 6.06
N LYS A 13 -17.64 -11.54 7.37
CA LYS A 13 -18.39 -10.79 8.38
C LYS A 13 -18.28 -9.28 8.21
N LEU A 14 -17.13 -8.78 7.74
CA LEU A 14 -16.97 -7.36 7.44
C LEU A 14 -17.77 -6.97 6.20
N GLN A 15 -17.71 -7.76 5.13
CA GLN A 15 -18.44 -7.51 3.89
C GLN A 15 -19.96 -7.44 4.12
N GLU A 16 -20.52 -8.25 5.02
CA GLU A 16 -21.94 -8.14 5.40
C GLU A 16 -22.34 -6.78 6.02
N LYS A 17 -21.37 -5.98 6.47
CA LYS A 17 -21.59 -4.67 7.11
C LYS A 17 -21.22 -3.49 6.22
N LEU A 18 -20.52 -3.74 5.11
CA LEU A 18 -20.07 -2.69 4.21
C LEU A 18 -21.06 -2.49 3.06
N ASP A 19 -21.15 -1.25 2.59
CA ASP A 19 -21.88 -0.96 1.36
C ASP A 19 -20.95 -1.01 0.14
N GLN A 20 -21.54 -1.00 -1.06
CA GLN A 20 -20.81 -1.04 -2.32
C GLN A 20 -19.91 0.19 -2.58
N ASN A 21 -19.98 1.23 -1.74
CA ASN A 21 -19.17 2.44 -1.87
C ASN A 21 -17.99 2.45 -0.90
N THR A 22 -17.83 1.41 -0.08
CA THR A 22 -16.79 1.30 0.94
C THR A 22 -15.77 0.24 0.55
N GLY A 23 -14.56 0.68 0.20
CA GLY A 23 -13.47 -0.25 -0.11
C GLY A 23 -12.92 -0.94 1.13
N LEU A 24 -12.78 -2.26 1.07
CA LEU A 24 -12.15 -3.07 2.11
C LEU A 24 -10.68 -3.31 1.77
N PHE A 25 -9.78 -2.74 2.57
CA PHE A 25 -8.33 -2.92 2.42
C PHE A 25 -7.80 -3.86 3.50
N VAL A 26 -6.85 -4.71 3.12
CA VAL A 26 -6.13 -5.57 4.08
C VAL A 26 -4.65 -5.25 4.03
N ARG A 27 -4.07 -4.85 5.16
CA ARG A 27 -2.63 -4.64 5.29
C ARG A 27 -1.93 -5.91 5.72
N ILE A 28 -0.86 -6.28 5.02
CA ILE A 28 -0.07 -7.47 5.33
C ILE A 28 1.42 -7.14 5.46
N SER A 29 2.15 -8.00 6.16
CA SER A 29 3.61 -8.08 6.06
C SER A 29 3.97 -9.14 5.03
N ALA A 30 4.53 -8.71 3.89
CA ALA A 30 4.79 -9.58 2.75
C ALA A 30 5.95 -10.55 2.94
N ASP A 31 6.88 -10.23 3.84
CA ASP A 31 8.07 -11.02 4.10
C ASP A 31 8.52 -10.79 5.55
N GLU A 32 8.93 -11.84 6.24
CA GLU A 32 9.45 -11.78 7.61
C GLU A 32 10.99 -11.66 7.69
N TYR A 33 11.69 -11.75 6.55
CA TYR A 33 13.14 -11.67 6.42
C TYR A 33 13.89 -12.71 7.25
N SER A 34 13.31 -13.91 7.37
CA SER A 34 13.88 -15.03 8.11
C SER A 34 13.68 -16.35 7.37
N GLU A 35 14.63 -17.25 7.53
CA GLU A 35 14.50 -18.63 7.04
C GLU A 35 13.30 -19.32 7.70
N GLY A 36 12.47 -19.98 6.89
CA GLY A 36 11.24 -20.64 7.33
C GLY A 36 10.11 -19.69 7.75
N GLY A 37 10.32 -18.38 7.68
CA GLY A 37 9.29 -17.37 7.92
C GLY A 37 8.35 -17.17 6.74
N TRP A 38 7.30 -16.39 6.98
CA TRP A 38 6.38 -15.96 5.93
C TRP A 38 7.11 -15.17 4.84
N ASN A 39 6.82 -15.47 3.58
CA ASN A 39 7.47 -14.84 2.42
C ASN A 39 6.45 -14.35 1.39
N VAL A 40 6.96 -13.71 0.33
CA VAL A 40 6.11 -13.12 -0.73
C VAL A 40 5.20 -14.13 -1.43
N THR A 41 5.64 -15.38 -1.61
CA THR A 41 4.83 -16.43 -2.24
C THR A 41 3.64 -16.83 -1.35
N ASP A 42 3.84 -16.86 -0.03
CA ASP A 42 2.75 -17.05 0.92
C ASP A 42 1.76 -15.87 0.87
N SER A 43 2.27 -14.64 0.77
CA SER A 43 1.43 -13.44 0.60
C SER A 43 0.63 -13.41 -0.69
N ILE A 44 1.19 -13.87 -1.81
CA ILE A 44 0.45 -14.03 -3.07
C ILE A 44 -0.70 -15.03 -2.89
N THR A 45 -0.43 -16.13 -2.20
CA THR A 45 -1.46 -17.16 -1.92
C THR A 45 -2.57 -16.57 -1.04
N LEU A 46 -2.21 -15.86 0.02
CA LEU A 46 -3.16 -15.17 0.88
C LEU A 46 -3.98 -14.13 0.11
N ALA A 47 -3.34 -13.30 -0.71
CA ALA A 47 -4.00 -12.26 -1.49
C ALA A 47 -5.04 -12.83 -2.46
N LYS A 48 -4.79 -14.01 -3.06
CA LYS A 48 -5.77 -14.73 -3.88
C LYS A 48 -7.01 -15.14 -3.09
N GLU A 49 -6.83 -15.63 -1.86
CA GLU A 49 -7.96 -15.99 -1.01
C GLU A 49 -8.73 -14.76 -0.52
N LEU A 50 -8.03 -13.71 -0.10
CA LEU A 50 -8.66 -12.44 0.31
C LEU A 50 -9.46 -11.79 -0.84
N LYS A 51 -8.95 -11.87 -2.07
CA LYS A 51 -9.67 -11.44 -3.29
C LYS A 51 -11.00 -12.17 -3.44
N LYS A 52 -11.06 -13.48 -3.21
CA LYS A 52 -12.32 -14.26 -3.28
C LYS A 52 -13.33 -13.80 -2.23
N GLY A 53 -12.85 -13.39 -1.05
CA GLY A 53 -13.67 -12.81 0.01
C GLY A 53 -14.14 -11.37 -0.27
N GLY A 54 -13.75 -10.76 -1.39
CA GLY A 54 -14.19 -9.41 -1.77
C GLY A 54 -13.27 -8.29 -1.28
N VAL A 55 -12.04 -8.59 -0.84
CA VAL A 55 -11.06 -7.52 -0.54
C VAL A 55 -10.71 -6.75 -1.81
N ASP A 56 -10.73 -5.42 -1.73
CA ASP A 56 -10.51 -4.54 -2.88
C ASP A 56 -9.04 -4.25 -3.16
N LEU A 57 -8.22 -4.18 -2.10
CA LEU A 57 -6.81 -3.81 -2.19
C LEU A 57 -6.00 -4.40 -1.04
N ILE A 58 -4.78 -4.83 -1.35
CA ILE A 58 -3.79 -5.24 -0.35
C ILE A 58 -2.81 -4.09 -0.10
N ASP A 59 -2.73 -3.59 1.14
CA ASP A 59 -1.69 -2.63 1.58
C ASP A 59 -0.44 -3.42 1.96
N VAL A 60 0.62 -3.31 1.16
CA VAL A 60 1.76 -4.23 1.21
C VAL A 60 2.92 -3.63 2.00
N SER A 61 3.07 -4.10 3.24
CA SER A 61 4.20 -3.81 4.14
C SER A 61 5.09 -5.06 4.26
N SER A 62 6.00 -5.11 5.24
CA SER A 62 6.85 -6.27 5.53
C SER A 62 7.41 -6.21 6.96
N GLY A 63 7.88 -7.36 7.46
CA GLY A 63 8.55 -7.50 8.75
C GLY A 63 7.64 -7.30 9.97
N GLY A 64 8.27 -7.21 11.14
CA GLY A 64 7.63 -6.88 12.43
C GLY A 64 7.41 -8.06 13.38
N ASN A 65 7.36 -9.29 12.87
CA ASN A 65 7.05 -10.47 13.69
C ASN A 65 8.29 -11.12 14.33
N ILE A 66 9.43 -11.10 13.64
CA ILE A 66 10.65 -11.80 14.09
C ILE A 66 11.67 -10.80 14.61
N HIS A 67 12.06 -10.97 15.87
CA HIS A 67 13.10 -10.15 16.49
C HIS A 67 14.47 -10.46 15.85
N GLY A 68 15.24 -9.41 15.53
CA GLY A 68 16.58 -9.54 14.96
C GLY A 68 16.64 -9.86 13.46
N ALA A 69 15.48 -9.92 12.78
CA ALA A 69 15.42 -10.05 11.34
C ALA A 69 16.20 -8.90 10.66
N ARG A 70 17.01 -9.24 9.64
CA ARG A 70 17.85 -8.27 8.94
C ARG A 70 17.11 -7.77 7.70
N ILE A 71 16.76 -6.49 7.72
CA ILE A 71 16.03 -5.84 6.63
C ILE A 71 16.97 -4.87 5.93
N GLU A 72 17.16 -5.04 4.62
CA GLU A 72 17.86 -4.06 3.80
C GLU A 72 16.91 -2.89 3.51
N VAL A 73 16.93 -1.90 4.38
CA VAL A 73 16.08 -0.72 4.25
C VAL A 73 16.69 0.27 3.25
N LYS A 74 15.96 0.53 2.17
CA LYS A 74 16.27 1.54 1.15
C LYS A 74 14.98 2.20 0.64
N ASP A 75 15.13 3.21 -0.20
CA ASP A 75 13.98 3.87 -0.81
C ASP A 75 13.13 2.85 -1.59
N SER A 76 11.80 2.94 -1.46
CA SER A 76 10.85 2.03 -2.11
C SER A 76 11.05 0.53 -1.81
N TYR A 77 11.73 0.15 -0.72
CA TYR A 77 12.16 -1.26 -0.52
C TYR A 77 11.04 -2.31 -0.50
N GLN A 78 9.78 -1.94 -0.28
CA GLN A 78 8.64 -2.88 -0.29
C GLN A 78 7.82 -2.81 -1.58
N VAL A 79 8.12 -1.90 -2.51
CA VAL A 79 7.45 -1.80 -3.81
C VAL A 79 7.49 -3.12 -4.59
N PRO A 80 8.63 -3.86 -4.63
CA PRO A 80 8.67 -5.14 -5.33
C PRO A 80 7.65 -6.17 -4.79
N PHE A 81 7.31 -6.13 -3.50
CA PHE A 81 6.28 -7.00 -2.94
C PHE A 81 4.88 -6.61 -3.42
N ALA A 82 4.59 -5.31 -3.46
CA ALA A 82 3.32 -4.80 -3.99
C ALA A 82 3.13 -5.18 -5.47
N GLU A 83 4.20 -5.07 -6.25
CA GLU A 83 4.23 -5.44 -7.66
C GLU A 83 3.99 -6.94 -7.86
N ALA A 84 4.70 -7.79 -7.11
CA ALA A 84 4.56 -9.25 -7.19
C ALA A 84 3.13 -9.69 -6.87
N ILE A 85 2.56 -9.19 -5.76
CA ILE A 85 1.18 -9.50 -5.36
C ILE A 85 0.18 -9.00 -6.41
N LYS A 86 0.35 -7.78 -6.92
CA LYS A 86 -0.52 -7.22 -7.96
C LYS A 86 -0.54 -8.11 -9.20
N LYS A 87 0.63 -8.51 -9.69
CA LYS A 87 0.77 -9.32 -10.91
C LYS A 87 0.26 -10.74 -10.72
N GLU A 88 0.61 -11.39 -9.63
CA GLU A 88 0.39 -12.82 -9.47
C GLU A 88 -0.94 -13.18 -8.81
N ALA A 89 -1.49 -12.30 -7.95
CA ALA A 89 -2.82 -12.46 -7.36
C ALA A 89 -3.92 -11.68 -8.11
N GLU A 90 -3.54 -10.84 -9.07
CA GLU A 90 -4.46 -10.03 -9.90
C GLU A 90 -5.44 -9.21 -9.04
N ILE A 91 -4.96 -8.64 -7.94
CA ILE A 91 -5.69 -7.76 -7.02
C ILE A 91 -4.97 -6.41 -6.97
N LYS A 92 -5.70 -5.32 -6.72
CA LYS A 92 -5.08 -4.02 -6.55
C LYS A 92 -4.15 -4.01 -5.34
N THR A 93 -3.07 -3.25 -5.42
CA THR A 93 -2.11 -3.14 -4.31
C THR A 93 -1.79 -1.70 -3.97
N GLY A 94 -1.51 -1.49 -2.68
CA GLY A 94 -0.92 -0.28 -2.16
C GLY A 94 0.55 -0.49 -1.86
N ALA A 95 1.41 0.37 -2.39
CA ALA A 95 2.82 0.39 -2.05
C ALA A 95 3.11 1.37 -0.90
N VAL A 96 3.98 0.94 0.02
CA VAL A 96 4.50 1.74 1.13
C VAL A 96 5.98 1.44 1.33
N GLY A 97 6.68 2.24 2.12
CA GLY A 97 8.07 1.97 2.51
C GLY A 97 9.05 2.93 1.87
N LEU A 98 9.43 3.94 2.66
CA LEU A 98 10.39 4.99 2.27
C LEU A 98 10.06 5.66 0.93
N ILE A 99 8.78 5.97 0.70
CA ILE A 99 8.33 6.82 -0.40
C ILE A 99 8.25 8.25 0.14
N TYR A 100 9.16 9.12 -0.31
CA TYR A 100 9.36 10.47 0.25
C TYR A 100 8.99 11.60 -0.71
N THR A 101 9.05 11.35 -2.02
CA THR A 101 8.83 12.38 -3.04
C THR A 101 7.69 12.00 -3.97
N ILE A 102 7.15 13.01 -4.63
CA ILE A 102 6.05 12.85 -5.59
C ILE A 102 6.55 12.17 -6.85
N ASP A 103 7.76 12.48 -7.31
CA ASP A 103 8.39 11.80 -8.45
C ASP A 103 8.60 10.30 -8.19
N GLN A 104 9.02 9.93 -6.98
CA GLN A 104 9.15 8.53 -6.61
C GLN A 104 7.80 7.80 -6.62
N ALA A 105 6.76 8.43 -6.05
CA ALA A 105 5.41 7.88 -6.04
C ALA A 105 4.84 7.72 -7.46
N GLU A 106 5.01 8.74 -8.30
CA GLU A 106 4.60 8.75 -9.69
C GLU A 106 5.33 7.68 -10.50
N GLY A 107 6.63 7.47 -10.26
CA GLY A 107 7.40 6.39 -10.88
C GLY A 107 6.79 5.02 -10.61
N VAL A 108 6.46 4.72 -9.34
CA VAL A 108 5.82 3.45 -8.94
C VAL A 108 4.49 3.23 -9.68
N LEU A 109 3.68 4.27 -9.82
CA LEU A 109 2.40 4.18 -10.54
C LEU A 109 2.59 4.01 -12.05
N ARG A 110 3.51 4.77 -12.67
CA ARG A 110 3.81 4.68 -14.11
C ARG A 110 4.36 3.32 -14.52
N GLU A 111 5.15 2.71 -13.65
CA GLU A 111 5.68 1.36 -13.84
C GLU A 111 4.64 0.26 -13.53
N ASN A 112 3.41 0.64 -13.16
CA ASN A 112 2.31 -0.26 -12.81
C ASN A 112 2.65 -1.21 -11.64
N GLN A 113 3.53 -0.77 -10.74
CA GLN A 113 3.99 -1.56 -9.60
C GLN A 113 2.99 -1.56 -8.43
N ALA A 114 2.10 -0.57 -8.37
CA ALA A 114 0.99 -0.50 -7.42
C ALA A 114 -0.19 0.26 -8.04
N ASP A 115 -1.33 0.26 -7.35
CA ASP A 115 -2.54 1.04 -7.69
C ASP A 115 -2.74 2.22 -6.75
N LEU A 116 -2.08 2.20 -5.58
CA LEU A 116 -2.16 3.23 -4.56
C LEU A 116 -0.79 3.42 -3.90
N ILE A 117 -0.49 4.65 -3.50
CA ILE A 117 0.74 4.98 -2.77
C ILE A 117 0.39 5.43 -1.35
N PHE A 118 0.96 4.75 -0.36
CA PHE A 118 0.90 5.13 1.04
C PHE A 118 2.17 5.87 1.45
N MET A 119 2.02 7.10 1.93
CA MET A 119 3.10 7.91 2.47
C MET A 119 2.95 8.08 3.99
N GLY A 120 3.99 7.73 4.75
CA GLY A 120 4.01 7.85 6.20
C GLY A 120 4.81 9.07 6.67
N ARG A 121 6.08 8.84 7.02
CA ARG A 121 7.00 9.85 7.57
C ARG A 121 7.16 11.11 6.70
N ALA A 122 6.96 11.00 5.39
CA ALA A 122 6.99 12.16 4.49
C ALA A 122 5.91 13.18 4.85
N LEU A 123 4.66 12.71 5.07
CA LEU A 123 3.52 13.55 5.43
C LEU A 123 3.60 14.11 6.85
N LEU A 124 4.32 13.43 7.76
CA LEU A 124 4.60 13.97 9.10
C LEU A 124 5.53 15.19 9.05
N ARG A 125 6.43 15.25 8.06
CA ARG A 125 7.38 16.37 7.87
C ARG A 125 6.78 17.48 7.02
N ASP A 126 6.01 17.11 6.00
CA ASP A 126 5.35 18.03 5.07
C ASP A 126 3.92 17.52 4.77
N PRO A 127 2.90 17.98 5.51
CA PRO A 127 1.51 17.54 5.29
C PRO A 127 0.92 18.06 3.97
N TYR A 128 1.52 19.06 3.34
CA TYR A 128 1.10 19.57 2.03
C TYR A 128 1.90 18.97 0.89
N LEU A 129 2.76 17.97 1.13
CA LEU A 129 3.56 17.31 0.09
C LEU A 129 2.73 16.92 -1.16
N PRO A 130 1.55 16.28 -1.07
CA PRO A 130 0.76 15.94 -2.26
C PRO A 130 0.26 17.15 -3.02
N THR A 131 -0.27 18.15 -2.30
CA THR A 131 -0.72 19.41 -2.89
C THR A 131 0.43 20.13 -3.57
N ARG A 132 1.56 20.30 -2.87
CA ARG A 132 2.75 20.96 -3.40
C ARG A 132 3.26 20.25 -4.65
N GLY A 133 3.32 18.92 -4.64
CA GLY A 133 3.69 18.13 -5.81
C GLY A 133 2.76 18.31 -7.01
N ALA A 134 1.45 18.29 -6.77
CA ALA A 134 0.47 18.56 -7.83
C ALA A 134 0.71 19.94 -8.45
N LEU A 135 0.91 20.97 -7.63
CA LEU A 135 1.16 22.33 -8.10
C LEU A 135 2.49 22.49 -8.83
N GLU A 136 3.56 21.87 -8.32
CA GLU A 136 4.89 21.83 -8.97
C GLU A 136 4.82 21.16 -10.35
N ASN A 137 3.92 20.19 -10.52
CA ASN A 137 3.68 19.48 -11.78
C ASN A 137 2.57 20.09 -12.66
N GLY A 138 1.96 21.22 -12.23
CA GLY A 138 0.88 21.88 -12.98
C GLY A 138 -0.46 21.13 -12.98
N GLU A 139 -0.63 20.17 -12.07
CA GLU A 139 -1.84 19.36 -11.92
C GLU A 139 -2.93 20.07 -11.11
N LYS A 140 -4.19 19.71 -11.37
CA LYS A 140 -5.33 20.20 -10.58
C LYS A 140 -5.49 19.36 -9.33
N CYS A 141 -5.48 19.98 -8.16
CA CYS A 141 -5.79 19.34 -6.89
C CYS A 141 -6.76 20.17 -6.05
N PHE A 142 -7.41 19.54 -5.07
CA PHE A 142 -8.11 20.29 -4.03
C PHE A 142 -7.11 21.13 -3.25
N TYR A 143 -7.44 22.40 -3.05
CA TYR A 143 -6.70 23.30 -2.21
C TYR A 143 -7.68 24.23 -1.49
N PRO A 144 -7.58 24.39 -0.15
CA PRO A 144 -8.51 25.25 0.58
C PRO A 144 -8.52 26.68 0.02
N PRO A 145 -9.69 27.31 -0.21
CA PRO A 145 -9.76 28.64 -0.80
C PRO A 145 -9.02 29.70 0.01
N GLN A 146 -8.86 29.50 1.32
CA GLN A 146 -8.08 30.35 2.22
C GLN A 146 -6.60 30.47 1.83
N TYR A 147 -6.07 29.51 1.07
CA TYR A 147 -4.67 29.48 0.67
C TYR A 147 -4.42 29.92 -0.78
N GLU A 148 -5.44 30.32 -1.54
CA GLU A 148 -5.29 30.78 -2.93
C GLU A 148 -4.17 31.83 -3.11
N ARG A 149 -3.93 32.67 -2.11
CA ARG A 149 -2.88 33.72 -2.14
C ARG A 149 -1.46 33.19 -1.92
N ALA A 150 -1.29 31.97 -1.44
CA ALA A 150 0.02 31.31 -1.28
C ALA A 150 0.53 30.73 -2.60
N MET A 151 -0.34 30.64 -3.61
CA MET A 151 0.00 30.15 -4.94
C MET A 151 0.97 31.11 -5.62
N LYS A 152 2.13 30.59 -6.05
CA LYS A 152 2.97 31.31 -7.00
C LYS A 152 2.22 31.35 -8.33
N LYS A 153 2.03 32.57 -8.85
CA LYS A 153 1.51 32.78 -10.20
C LYS A 153 2.53 32.34 -11.25
#